data_AF-A0A553MWF5-F1
#
_entry.id   AF-A0A553MWF5-F1
#
_cell.length_a   1.000
_cell.length_b   1.000
_cell.length_c   1.000
_cell.angle_alpha   90.00
_cell.angle_beta   90.00
_cell.angle_gamma   90.00
#
_symmetry.space_group_name_H-M   'P 1'
#
loop_
_entity.id
_entity.type
_entity.pdbx_description
1 polymer ?
#
loop_
_entity_poly.entity_id
_entity_poly.type
_entity_poly.pdbx_seq_one_letter_code
_entity_poly.pdbx_strand_id
1 'polypeptide(L)'
;EMPLASCVYFATILMLWFSCESWGNCIFDNVQSSVKIVSPPTGQRSSSHWSQSMRHKRHLRSMMSFQPIRIKTWIPVESPALSEREKDRLTMTVDDAVNKVSRLISVRRASNPLLLNRDVNKYCKFIWRNSTGNHIKCARANDNYRFESCLGVVIPDEHLDGCSVYPNPEHPIPIVLRPQGPGLPDTDFLLYVLTHSTDKCKAESSVVAYAAYCQTDSDGRPLAGTMVVCRDALRMERYTHEHFVLTVIHELFHVLGFSKELFSQWKDCSLSSQDCWFHGQVTNADEMGQIRLYSPNVIREMQKHFNSSRSDLGAPLENKDAGSNGLSSHWEARVLQGSIMAASLVDPSVNRIDPITLAALEDTGWYSVNLSQSQSLVWGEGEGSQFGSVVSCQNPSHFFCTGSGLGCHYLLLHKGQCLSDQYLDGCHIFKPLKNASECWKKENARSSVNDLSGEIYGSDSRCFMSNLTRLNNVTRSTPKSGQCYRHRCTRMNQYQIQVVDSDWMDCPAGEQVEVPGYQGFILCPENILCKYSDVAPPTSMQTLDDPHIKVNTERNKGETEKDPTFSSNLTYVFSGPEKSFPIPEVLSIVAVFFLLFPTVFLLYRKYASAESSLTA
;
A
#
# COMPACT_ATOMS: atom_id res chain seq x y z
N GLU A 1 -3.96 -46.72 37.60
CA GLU A 1 -3.18 -46.72 36.34
C GLU A 1 -4.01 -46.08 35.23
N MET A 2 -3.31 -45.54 34.23
CA MET A 2 -3.73 -44.70 33.09
C MET A 2 -3.74 -43.17 33.33
N PRO A 3 -2.93 -42.39 32.59
CA PRO A 3 -2.39 -41.13 33.11
C PRO A 3 -2.97 -39.87 32.46
N LEU A 4 -2.87 -38.77 33.20
CA LEU A 4 -3.05 -37.38 32.77
C LEU A 4 -1.98 -36.95 31.74
N ALA A 5 -1.96 -37.57 30.56
CA ALA A 5 -1.05 -37.22 29.47
C ALA A 5 -1.73 -36.51 28.29
N SER A 6 -3.00 -36.09 28.42
CA SER A 6 -3.76 -35.50 27.31
C SER A 6 -4.02 -33.99 27.40
N CYS A 7 -3.60 -33.30 28.47
CA CYS A 7 -3.85 -31.86 28.62
C CYS A 7 -2.66 -30.94 28.28
N VAL A 8 -1.46 -31.48 28.08
CA VAL A 8 -0.26 -30.64 27.78
C VAL A 8 0.09 -30.61 26.29
N TYR A 9 -0.41 -31.55 25.50
CA TYR A 9 -0.23 -31.55 24.03
C TYR A 9 -1.21 -30.65 23.26
N PHE A 10 -2.30 -30.20 23.89
CA PHE A 10 -3.26 -29.30 23.24
C PHE A 10 -2.89 -27.81 23.32
N ALA A 11 -2.05 -27.40 24.28
CA ALA A 11 -1.67 -26.01 24.46
C ALA A 11 -0.50 -25.57 23.54
N THR A 12 0.37 -26.49 23.13
CA THR A 12 1.51 -26.18 22.23
C THR A 12 1.15 -26.29 20.76
N ILE A 13 0.12 -27.06 20.40
CA ILE A 13 -0.38 -27.13 19.01
C ILE A 13 -1.32 -25.95 18.70
N LEU A 14 -2.03 -25.39 19.69
CA LEU A 14 -2.83 -24.16 19.50
C LEU A 14 -1.96 -22.91 19.28
N MET A 15 -0.77 -22.85 19.88
CA MET A 15 0.17 -21.72 19.73
C MET A 15 0.94 -21.73 18.40
N LEU A 16 0.97 -22.86 17.67
CA LEU A 16 1.55 -22.96 16.33
C LEU A 16 0.53 -22.72 15.20
N TRP A 17 -0.76 -22.60 15.54
CA TRP A 17 -1.83 -22.23 14.60
C TRP A 17 -2.16 -20.73 14.58
N PHE A 18 -1.54 -19.93 15.45
CA PHE A 18 -1.49 -18.46 15.33
C PHE A 18 -0.16 -17.99 14.74
N SER A 19 0.37 -18.76 13.79
CA SER A 19 1.52 -18.33 12.99
C SER A 19 1.09 -17.24 12.01
N CYS A 20 1.50 -16.01 12.32
CA CYS A 20 1.72 -14.88 11.43
C CYS A 20 0.52 -14.48 10.55
N GLU A 21 -0.20 -13.44 10.96
CA GLU A 21 -0.80 -12.51 10.02
C GLU A 21 0.36 -11.76 9.35
N SER A 22 0.79 -12.23 8.17
CA SER A 22 1.87 -11.60 7.40
C SER A 22 1.30 -10.60 6.39
N TRP A 23 0.31 -9.80 6.78
CA TRP A 23 -0.34 -8.77 5.94
C TRP A 23 -0.14 -7.41 6.57
N GLY A 24 0.08 -6.37 5.76
CA GLY A 24 0.54 -5.07 6.23
C GLY A 24 -0.55 -4.25 6.89
N ASN A 25 -0.52 -4.13 8.23
CA ASN A 25 -1.29 -3.12 8.94
C ASN A 25 -0.64 -1.77 8.70
N CYS A 26 -1.44 -0.78 8.27
CA CYS A 26 -0.97 0.58 8.20
C CYS A 26 -0.99 1.24 9.58
N ILE A 27 0.08 1.95 9.94
CA ILE A 27 0.20 2.70 11.19
C ILE A 27 0.37 4.21 10.96
N PHE A 28 0.02 4.69 9.75
CA PHE A 28 0.21 6.07 9.32
C PHE A 28 -0.34 7.08 10.34
N ASP A 29 -1.60 6.97 10.75
CA ASP A 29 -2.23 7.91 11.68
C ASP A 29 -1.53 8.00 13.04
N ASN A 30 -1.08 6.86 13.56
CA ASN A 30 -0.35 6.76 14.81
C ASN A 30 1.04 7.40 14.72
N VAL A 31 1.64 7.41 13.54
CA VAL A 31 2.95 8.02 13.29
C VAL A 31 2.80 9.50 13.00
N GLN A 32 1.84 9.89 12.16
CA GLN A 32 1.59 11.25 11.73
C GLN A 32 1.31 12.19 12.92
N SER A 33 0.56 11.71 13.92
CA SER A 33 0.28 12.45 15.17
C SER A 33 1.54 12.76 16.00
N SER A 34 2.63 12.01 15.82
CA SER A 34 3.90 12.24 16.51
C SER A 34 4.85 13.19 15.75
N VAL A 35 4.49 13.61 14.53
CA VAL A 35 5.31 14.47 13.68
C VAL A 35 4.83 15.90 13.76
N LYS A 36 5.76 16.82 14.07
CA LYS A 36 5.48 18.26 13.99
C LYS A 36 5.54 18.73 12.55
N ILE A 37 4.42 19.18 12.02
CA ILE A 37 4.33 19.76 10.67
C ILE A 37 4.88 21.18 10.66
N VAL A 38 5.71 21.48 9.65
CA VAL A 38 6.16 22.86 9.37
C VAL A 38 5.38 23.40 8.19
N SER A 39 4.66 24.50 8.41
CA SER A 39 3.95 25.25 7.37
C SER A 39 4.47 26.69 7.34
N PRO A 40 4.34 27.41 6.20
CA PRO A 40 4.74 28.80 6.13
C PRO A 40 3.95 29.65 7.14
N PRO A 41 4.52 30.71 7.73
CA PRO A 41 3.80 31.60 8.63
C PRO A 41 2.56 32.19 7.95
N THR A 42 1.38 32.05 8.58
CA THR A 42 0.17 32.73 8.14
C THR A 42 0.37 34.24 8.19
N GLY A 43 0.41 34.89 7.02
CA GLY A 43 0.60 36.34 6.88
C GLY A 43 1.85 36.77 6.11
N GLN A 44 2.76 35.86 5.74
CA GLN A 44 3.80 36.15 4.74
C GLN A 44 3.39 35.62 3.37
N ARG A 45 2.48 36.35 2.70
CA ARG A 45 2.59 36.45 1.24
C ARG A 45 3.96 37.08 1.00
N SER A 46 4.94 36.27 0.59
CA SER A 46 6.26 36.74 0.18
C SER A 46 6.07 37.87 -0.83
N SER A 47 6.22 39.11 -0.36
CA SER A 47 6.37 40.30 -1.19
C SER A 47 7.79 40.33 -1.75
N SER A 48 8.23 39.26 -2.39
CA SER A 48 9.42 39.28 -3.22
C SER A 48 9.04 39.81 -4.60
N HIS A 49 9.34 41.08 -4.84
CA HIS A 49 9.56 41.69 -6.16
C HIS A 49 8.70 41.22 -7.36
N TRP A 50 7.38 41.32 -7.28
CA TRP A 50 6.49 41.18 -8.45
C TRP A 50 6.04 42.52 -9.07
N SER A 51 6.64 43.64 -8.68
CA SER A 51 6.23 44.98 -9.13
C SER A 51 7.20 45.63 -10.13
N GLN A 52 7.65 44.91 -11.17
CA GLN A 52 8.26 45.56 -12.35
C GLN A 52 8.39 44.65 -13.59
N SER A 53 7.30 43.99 -14.03
CA SER A 53 7.22 43.50 -15.42
C SER A 53 5.77 43.29 -15.88
N MET A 54 4.91 44.28 -15.65
CA MET A 54 3.54 44.32 -16.18
C MET A 54 3.47 44.90 -17.60
N ARG A 55 4.37 44.49 -18.50
CA ARG A 55 4.28 44.85 -19.94
C ARG A 55 4.62 43.76 -20.94
N HIS A 56 5.05 42.56 -20.52
CA HIS A 56 5.35 41.45 -21.44
C HIS A 56 4.43 40.21 -21.29
N LYS A 57 3.38 40.28 -20.47
CA LYS A 57 2.40 39.19 -20.23
C LYS A 57 1.33 39.04 -21.32
N ARG A 58 1.72 39.07 -22.60
CA ARG A 58 0.84 38.56 -23.69
C ARG A 58 1.37 37.29 -24.37
N HIS A 59 2.61 36.88 -24.10
CA HIS A 59 3.21 35.67 -24.70
C HIS A 59 3.49 34.50 -23.74
N LEU A 60 3.21 34.64 -22.43
CA LEU A 60 3.46 33.60 -21.41
C LEU A 60 2.19 32.92 -20.88
N ARG A 61 1.13 32.87 -21.69
CA ARG A 61 -0.14 32.18 -21.33
C ARG A 61 -0.07 30.65 -21.45
N SER A 62 1.11 30.09 -21.75
CA SER A 62 1.35 28.65 -21.96
C SER A 62 1.99 27.91 -20.77
N MET A 63 2.24 28.55 -19.62
CA MET A 63 2.93 27.92 -18.46
C MET A 63 2.04 27.68 -17.22
N MET A 64 0.76 27.36 -17.40
CA MET A 64 -0.15 27.01 -16.29
C MET A 64 -0.81 25.63 -16.47
N SER A 65 -0.22 24.74 -17.26
CA SER A 65 -0.72 23.37 -17.41
C SER A 65 -0.22 22.49 -16.28
N PHE A 66 -1.09 21.62 -15.77
CA PHE A 66 -0.67 20.48 -14.95
C PHE A 66 0.36 19.64 -15.73
N GLN A 67 1.42 19.22 -15.06
CA GLN A 67 2.45 18.34 -15.60
C GLN A 67 2.73 17.21 -14.61
N PRO A 68 3.23 16.04 -15.07
CA PRO A 68 3.59 14.92 -14.21
C PRO A 68 4.39 15.37 -12.98
N ILE A 69 3.98 14.97 -11.78
CA ILE A 69 4.65 15.36 -10.54
C ILE A 69 6.10 14.86 -10.54
N ARG A 70 7.05 15.69 -10.10
CA ARG A 70 8.45 15.28 -9.92
C ARG A 70 8.68 14.94 -8.45
N ILE A 71 8.66 13.64 -8.13
CA ILE A 71 8.97 13.14 -6.79
C ILE A 71 10.45 12.80 -6.75
N LYS A 72 11.21 13.49 -5.90
CA LYS A 72 12.63 13.20 -5.68
C LYS A 72 12.79 12.38 -4.40
N THR A 73 13.58 11.31 -4.46
CA THR A 73 13.88 10.46 -3.31
C THR A 73 15.23 10.84 -2.71
N TRP A 74 15.35 10.72 -1.39
CA TRP A 74 16.59 10.97 -0.66
C TRP A 74 16.80 9.92 0.42
N ILE A 75 17.91 9.19 0.35
CA ILE A 75 18.30 8.24 1.41
C ILE A 75 19.20 8.99 2.39
N PRO A 76 18.76 9.15 3.66
CA PRO A 76 19.51 9.92 4.63
C PRO A 76 20.72 9.12 5.16
N VAL A 77 21.74 9.83 5.64
CA VAL A 77 23.03 9.24 6.06
C VAL A 77 22.91 8.35 7.29
N GLU A 78 21.91 8.63 8.13
CA GLU A 78 21.54 7.83 9.30
C GLU A 78 20.88 6.48 8.94
N SER A 79 20.52 6.26 7.67
CA SER A 79 20.04 4.96 7.24
C SER A 79 21.17 3.93 7.42
N PRO A 80 20.93 2.80 8.12
CA PRO A 80 21.93 1.75 8.28
C PRO A 80 22.40 1.22 6.92
N ALA A 81 23.65 0.77 6.88
CA ALA A 81 24.20 0.11 5.71
C ALA A 81 23.36 -1.14 5.37
N LEU A 82 22.86 -1.16 4.13
CA LEU A 82 22.18 -2.28 3.53
C LEU A 82 23.19 -3.13 2.74
N SER A 83 22.94 -4.43 2.64
CA SER A 83 23.59 -5.25 1.62
C SER A 83 23.19 -4.78 0.22
N GLU A 84 24.02 -5.04 -0.78
CA GLU A 84 23.70 -4.66 -2.17
C GLU A 84 22.32 -5.18 -2.61
N ARG A 85 21.96 -6.42 -2.22
CA ARG A 85 20.64 -6.99 -2.54
C ARG A 85 19.48 -6.25 -1.85
N GLU A 86 19.62 -5.88 -0.58
CA GLU A 86 18.61 -5.09 0.14
C GLU A 86 18.46 -3.70 -0.50
N LYS A 87 19.60 -3.10 -0.89
CA LYS A 87 19.64 -1.79 -1.55
C LYS A 87 19.01 -1.81 -2.94
N ASP A 88 19.29 -2.84 -3.75
CA ASP A 88 18.70 -3.02 -5.08
C ASP A 88 17.18 -3.17 -4.96
N ARG A 89 16.70 -4.01 -4.03
CA ARG A 89 15.26 -4.18 -3.76
C ARG A 89 14.58 -2.88 -3.37
N LEU A 90 15.19 -2.15 -2.44
CA LEU A 90 14.66 -0.85 -1.99
C LEU A 90 14.59 0.13 -3.16
N THR A 91 15.70 0.30 -3.87
CA THR A 91 15.84 1.31 -4.93
C THR A 91 14.89 1.00 -6.09
N MET A 92 14.90 -0.25 -6.60
CA MET A 92 14.02 -0.66 -7.69
C MET A 92 12.54 -0.50 -7.33
N THR A 93 12.14 -0.91 -6.13
CA THR A 93 10.74 -0.79 -5.72
C THR A 93 10.31 0.67 -5.55
N VAL A 94 11.13 1.48 -4.89
CA VAL A 94 10.81 2.90 -4.69
C VAL A 94 10.73 3.62 -6.03
N ASP A 95 11.67 3.35 -6.95
CA ASP A 95 11.67 3.94 -8.28
C ASP A 95 10.42 3.53 -9.08
N ASP A 96 10.03 2.25 -9.05
CA ASP A 96 8.82 1.78 -9.72
C ASP A 96 7.54 2.40 -9.15
N ALA A 97 7.45 2.53 -7.82
CA ALA A 97 6.33 3.18 -7.16
C ALA A 97 6.27 4.68 -7.52
N VAL A 98 7.40 5.39 -7.44
CA VAL A 98 7.49 6.81 -7.82
C VAL A 98 7.14 7.02 -9.29
N ASN A 99 7.61 6.15 -10.18
CA ASN A 99 7.30 6.21 -11.61
C ASN A 99 5.81 5.99 -11.87
N LYS A 100 5.17 5.04 -11.18
CA LYS A 100 3.72 4.80 -11.27
C LYS A 100 2.93 6.02 -10.79
N VAL A 101 3.23 6.54 -9.59
CA VAL A 101 2.55 7.71 -9.02
C VAL A 101 2.74 8.95 -9.91
N SER A 102 3.94 9.15 -10.45
CA SER A 102 4.25 10.29 -11.32
C SER A 102 3.48 10.27 -12.65
N ARG A 103 3.04 9.08 -13.11
CA ARG A 103 2.16 8.93 -14.28
C ARG A 103 0.68 9.10 -13.94
N LEU A 104 0.31 8.78 -12.70
CA LEU A 104 -1.06 8.92 -12.20
C LEU A 104 -1.40 10.37 -11.84
N ILE A 105 -0.42 11.14 -11.37
CA ILE A 105 -0.65 12.45 -10.75
C ILE A 105 0.15 13.53 -11.46
N SER A 106 -0.52 14.64 -11.76
CA SER A 106 0.09 15.86 -12.27
C SER A 106 -0.11 17.02 -11.29
N VAL A 107 0.85 17.94 -11.25
CA VAL A 107 0.87 19.12 -10.38
C VAL A 107 1.17 20.37 -11.20
N ARG A 108 0.83 21.54 -10.66
CA ARG A 108 1.33 22.83 -11.15
C ARG A 108 2.78 23.01 -10.68
N ARG A 109 3.72 22.69 -11.56
CA ARG A 109 5.15 22.72 -11.21
C ARG A 109 5.62 24.10 -10.78
N ALA A 110 6.43 24.11 -9.73
CA ALA A 110 7.19 25.30 -9.34
C ALA A 110 8.41 25.46 -10.28
N SER A 111 8.73 26.72 -10.62
CA SER A 111 9.89 27.06 -11.45
C SER A 111 11.20 27.13 -10.66
N ASN A 112 11.12 27.37 -9.35
CA ASN A 112 12.29 27.50 -8.48
C ASN A 112 12.64 26.15 -7.85
N PRO A 113 13.90 25.93 -7.45
CA PRO A 113 14.27 24.79 -6.62
C PRO A 113 13.39 24.69 -5.37
N LEU A 114 13.01 23.48 -5.00
CA LEU A 114 12.25 23.22 -3.78
C LEU A 114 13.12 23.51 -2.56
N LEU A 115 12.64 24.39 -1.68
CA LEU A 115 13.23 24.69 -0.39
C LEU A 115 12.19 24.40 0.71
N LEU A 116 12.63 23.70 1.74
CA LEU A 116 11.83 23.40 2.93
C LEU A 116 12.03 24.50 3.97
N ASN A 117 10.99 24.81 4.74
CA ASN A 117 11.02 25.85 5.75
C ASN A 117 11.71 25.35 7.03
N ARG A 118 12.41 26.26 7.72
CA ARG A 118 12.84 26.05 9.11
C ARG A 118 11.71 26.39 10.07
N ASP A 119 11.58 25.62 11.14
CA ASP A 119 10.54 25.88 12.14
C ASP A 119 10.94 27.09 12.99
N VAL A 120 10.23 28.20 12.79
CA VAL A 120 10.45 29.44 13.56
C VAL A 120 10.36 29.23 15.05
N ASN A 121 9.53 28.30 15.52
CA ASN A 121 9.39 28.02 16.95
C ASN A 121 10.59 27.26 17.53
N LYS A 122 11.40 26.60 16.69
CA LYS A 122 12.64 25.95 17.12
C LYS A 122 13.81 26.93 17.13
N TYR A 123 14.01 27.69 16.05
CA TYR A 123 15.18 28.56 15.93
C TYR A 123 15.01 29.93 16.59
N CYS A 124 13.77 30.37 16.84
CA CYS A 124 13.48 31.67 17.39
C CYS A 124 13.04 31.62 18.86
N LYS A 125 13.71 32.38 19.73
CA LYS A 125 13.34 32.52 21.14
C LYS A 125 12.31 33.63 21.39
N PHE A 126 12.35 34.70 20.61
CA PHE A 126 11.45 35.84 20.77
C PHE A 126 11.06 36.42 19.40
N ILE A 127 9.78 36.69 19.19
CA ILE A 127 9.23 37.25 17.96
C ILE A 127 8.71 38.67 18.23
N TRP A 128 9.01 39.61 17.34
CA TRP A 128 8.49 40.98 17.42
C TRP A 128 7.00 41.03 17.09
N ARG A 129 6.12 41.18 18.09
CA ARG A 129 4.66 41.30 17.89
C ARG A 129 4.15 42.74 17.79
N ASN A 130 4.88 43.71 18.36
CA ASN A 130 4.43 45.11 18.46
C ASN A 130 5.35 46.10 17.72
N SER A 131 6.10 45.62 16.72
CA SER A 131 6.99 46.46 15.92
C SER A 131 6.36 46.79 14.57
N THR A 132 6.63 47.99 14.05
CA THR A 132 6.21 48.39 12.70
C THR A 132 7.15 47.86 11.62
N GLY A 133 8.47 47.87 11.84
CA GLY A 133 9.47 47.45 10.86
C GLY A 133 9.70 45.93 10.78
N ASN A 134 9.73 45.24 11.92
CA ASN A 134 10.05 43.80 11.99
C ASN A 134 8.93 42.94 12.59
N HIS A 135 7.68 43.33 12.41
CA HIS A 135 6.51 42.55 12.81
C HIS A 135 6.61 41.07 12.35
N ILE A 136 6.35 40.13 13.27
CA ILE A 136 6.39 38.66 13.09
C ILE A 136 7.79 38.09 12.79
N LYS A 137 8.84 38.93 12.72
CA LYS A 137 10.21 38.45 12.52
C LYS A 137 10.86 38.01 13.83
N CYS A 138 11.82 37.10 13.70
CA CYS A 138 12.57 36.62 14.84
C CYS A 138 13.50 37.71 15.40
N ALA A 139 13.35 38.05 16.67
CA ALA A 139 14.16 39.06 17.35
C ALA A 139 15.44 38.48 17.95
N ARG A 140 15.34 37.29 18.53
CA ARG A 140 16.45 36.62 19.23
C ARG A 140 16.50 35.15 18.89
N ALA A 141 17.69 34.68 18.55
CA ALA A 141 17.96 33.27 18.27
C ALA A 141 17.73 32.40 19.51
N ASN A 142 17.32 31.16 19.27
CA ASN A 142 17.38 30.11 20.26
C ASN A 142 18.74 29.40 20.17
N ASP A 143 19.59 29.57 21.17
CA ASP A 143 20.93 28.98 21.21
C ASP A 143 20.93 27.44 21.24
N ASN A 144 19.77 26.81 21.47
CA ASN A 144 19.58 25.36 21.43
C ASN A 144 19.17 24.82 20.06
N TYR A 145 18.97 25.68 19.06
CA TYR A 145 18.66 25.24 17.70
C TYR A 145 19.84 24.49 17.07
N ARG A 146 19.59 23.31 16.51
CA ARG A 146 20.64 22.45 15.92
C ARG A 146 20.32 22.08 14.49
N PHE A 147 19.17 21.45 14.26
CA PHE A 147 18.75 20.93 12.95
C PHE A 147 17.23 20.85 12.86
N GLU A 148 16.72 20.70 11.63
CA GLU A 148 15.36 20.26 11.39
C GLU A 148 15.30 18.75 11.25
N SER A 149 14.18 18.16 11.65
CA SER A 149 13.98 16.72 11.55
C SER A 149 12.52 16.39 11.35
N CYS A 150 12.26 15.30 10.64
CA CYS A 150 10.95 14.73 10.43
C CYS A 150 11.02 13.21 10.50
N LEU A 151 10.19 12.59 11.34
CA LEU A 151 10.12 11.13 11.51
C LEU A 151 11.50 10.44 11.64
N GLY A 152 12.38 11.01 12.45
CA GLY A 152 13.73 10.48 12.69
C GLY A 152 14.78 10.86 11.65
N VAL A 153 14.38 11.44 10.51
CA VAL A 153 15.32 11.95 9.49
C VAL A 153 15.76 13.37 9.83
N VAL A 154 17.06 13.61 9.80
CA VAL A 154 17.65 14.95 9.88
C VAL A 154 17.63 15.59 8.49
N ILE A 155 16.95 16.72 8.36
CA ILE A 155 16.82 17.42 7.08
C ILE A 155 18.13 18.19 6.80
N PRO A 156 18.82 17.94 5.67
CA PRO A 156 20.03 18.66 5.32
C PRO A 156 19.82 20.17 5.21
N ASP A 157 20.79 20.96 5.68
CA ASP A 157 20.77 22.43 5.55
C ASP A 157 20.70 22.87 4.08
N GLU A 158 21.19 22.04 3.15
CA GLU A 158 21.11 22.29 1.71
C GLU A 158 19.67 22.30 1.16
N HIS A 159 18.75 21.62 1.84
CA HIS A 159 17.34 21.53 1.46
C HIS A 159 16.49 22.62 2.13
N LEU A 160 17.06 23.36 3.08
CA LEU A 160 16.34 24.29 3.95
C LEU A 160 16.51 25.75 3.52
N ASP A 161 15.46 26.52 3.76
CA ASP A 161 15.51 27.98 3.68
C ASP A 161 16.46 28.55 4.75
N GLY A 162 16.94 29.77 4.54
CA GLY A 162 17.77 30.49 5.49
C GLY A 162 16.98 30.89 6.74
N CYS A 163 17.69 31.15 7.84
CA CYS A 163 17.07 31.78 9.00
C CYS A 163 17.92 32.94 9.52
N SER A 164 17.23 33.98 9.99
CA SER A 164 17.83 35.24 10.38
C SER A 164 17.12 35.81 11.62
N VAL A 165 17.85 36.63 12.36
CA VAL A 165 17.32 37.42 13.48
C VAL A 165 17.42 38.90 13.22
N TYR A 166 16.50 39.65 13.78
CA TYR A 166 16.35 41.10 13.67
C TYR A 166 16.48 41.68 15.08
N PRO A 167 17.71 41.99 15.55
CA PRO A 167 17.95 42.36 16.94
C PRO A 167 17.23 43.64 17.37
N ASN A 168 16.87 44.49 16.41
CA ASN A 168 16.20 45.76 16.65
C ASN A 168 14.78 45.71 16.08
N PRO A 169 13.78 46.31 16.76
CA PRO A 169 12.40 46.30 16.28
C PRO A 169 12.25 47.05 14.95
N GLU A 170 12.84 48.23 14.81
CA GLU A 170 12.59 49.09 13.63
C GLU A 170 13.68 49.04 12.56
N HIS A 171 14.80 48.37 12.83
CA HIS A 171 15.92 48.34 11.89
C HIS A 171 15.82 47.14 10.93
N PRO A 172 15.85 47.34 9.60
CA PRO A 172 15.55 46.27 8.66
C PRO A 172 16.68 45.26 8.45
N ILE A 173 17.91 45.54 8.91
CA ILE A 173 19.07 44.68 8.65
C ILE A 173 19.03 43.43 9.54
N PRO A 174 18.96 42.22 8.95
CA PRO A 174 19.04 40.96 9.68
C PRO A 174 20.49 40.54 9.98
N ILE A 175 20.66 39.73 11.02
CA ILE A 175 21.83 38.86 11.22
C ILE A 175 21.44 37.46 10.77
N VAL A 176 22.15 36.94 9.77
CA VAL A 176 21.93 35.58 9.24
C VAL A 176 22.46 34.56 10.24
N LEU A 177 21.59 33.67 10.73
CA LEU A 177 21.97 32.55 11.61
C LEU A 177 22.41 31.32 10.80
N ARG A 178 21.69 31.04 9.73
CA ARG A 178 21.99 30.00 8.74
C ARG A 178 21.67 30.55 7.35
N PRO A 179 22.59 30.44 6.39
CA PRO A 179 22.31 30.82 5.01
C PRO A 179 21.25 29.89 4.40
N GLN A 180 20.61 30.36 3.34
CA GLN A 180 19.71 29.54 2.53
C GLN A 180 20.51 28.46 1.79
N GLY A 181 19.98 27.23 1.76
CA GLY A 181 20.53 26.16 0.94
C GLY A 181 20.29 26.37 -0.56
N PRO A 182 20.96 25.58 -1.43
CA PRO A 182 20.68 25.59 -2.87
C PRO A 182 19.27 25.08 -3.22
N GLY A 183 18.64 24.30 -2.35
CA GLY A 183 17.36 23.65 -2.62
C GLY A 183 17.49 22.53 -3.64
N LEU A 184 16.36 21.89 -3.97
CA LEU A 184 16.32 20.77 -4.90
C LEU A 184 15.73 21.22 -6.25
N PRO A 185 16.52 21.29 -7.33
CA PRO A 185 15.98 21.59 -8.64
C PRO A 185 15.04 20.48 -9.09
N ASP A 186 14.13 20.82 -10.00
CA ASP A 186 13.22 19.87 -10.64
C ASP A 186 12.47 18.93 -9.69
N THR A 187 12.04 19.47 -8.55
CA THR A 187 11.37 18.71 -7.49
C THR A 187 10.07 19.40 -7.11
N ASP A 188 8.97 18.66 -7.12
CA ASP A 188 7.65 19.14 -6.67
C ASP A 188 7.24 18.55 -5.31
N PHE A 189 7.81 17.37 -4.99
CA PHE A 189 7.68 16.68 -3.71
C PHE A 189 8.98 15.93 -3.37
N LEU A 190 9.42 15.99 -2.12
CA LEU A 190 10.63 15.30 -1.63
C LEU A 190 10.26 14.16 -0.67
N LEU A 191 10.63 12.94 -1.04
CA LEU A 191 10.48 11.76 -0.19
C LEU A 191 11.81 11.35 0.44
N TYR A 192 11.93 11.49 1.75
CA TYR A 192 13.02 10.87 2.50
C TYR A 192 12.71 9.39 2.73
N VAL A 193 13.64 8.51 2.35
CA VAL A 193 13.49 7.05 2.47
C VAL A 193 14.48 6.53 3.49
N LEU A 194 14.00 6.29 4.71
CA LEU A 194 14.81 5.77 5.81
C LEU A 194 14.59 4.27 5.93
N THR A 195 15.64 3.45 5.88
CA THR A 195 15.50 2.03 6.25
C THR A 195 15.86 1.85 7.71
N HIS A 196 15.01 1.22 8.53
CA HIS A 196 15.33 1.05 9.94
C HIS A 196 14.60 -0.15 10.55
N SER A 197 15.13 -0.67 11.66
CA SER A 197 14.45 -1.68 12.49
C SER A 197 13.96 -1.01 13.78
N THR A 198 13.01 -0.07 13.64
CA THR A 198 12.43 0.68 14.78
C THR A 198 11.62 -0.24 15.69
N ASP A 199 11.28 0.24 16.89
CA ASP A 199 10.37 -0.49 17.78
C ASP A 199 8.99 -0.69 17.13
N LYS A 200 8.54 0.25 16.28
CA LYS A 200 7.32 0.09 15.47
C LYS A 200 7.43 -1.09 14.49
N CYS A 201 8.58 -1.24 13.81
CA CYS A 201 8.84 -2.40 12.95
C CYS A 201 8.93 -3.73 13.70
N LYS A 202 9.27 -3.71 14.99
CA LYS A 202 9.39 -4.92 15.83
C LYS A 202 8.09 -5.27 16.55
N ALA A 203 7.28 -4.26 16.90
CA ALA A 203 6.05 -4.40 17.65
C ALA A 203 4.99 -5.18 16.84
N GLU A 204 4.95 -4.94 15.53
CA GLU A 204 4.00 -5.60 14.62
C GLU A 204 4.74 -6.16 13.42
N SER A 205 4.81 -7.50 13.31
CA SER A 205 5.51 -8.16 12.20
C SER A 205 4.85 -7.92 10.83
N SER A 206 3.61 -7.45 10.85
CA SER A 206 2.81 -7.03 9.70
C SER A 206 3.33 -5.73 9.08
N VAL A 207 3.84 -4.79 9.89
CA VAL A 207 4.24 -3.46 9.41
C VAL A 207 5.47 -3.58 8.49
N VAL A 208 5.29 -3.22 7.22
CA VAL A 208 6.31 -3.29 6.17
C VAL A 208 6.99 -1.94 5.95
N ALA A 209 6.19 -0.88 5.95
CA ALA A 209 6.63 0.50 5.91
C ALA A 209 5.60 1.37 6.62
N TYR A 210 5.96 2.62 6.89
CA TYR A 210 5.03 3.65 7.34
C TYR A 210 5.60 5.02 6.98
N ALA A 211 4.75 6.00 6.78
CA ALA A 211 5.18 7.34 6.43
C ALA A 211 4.52 8.44 7.28
N ALA A 212 5.03 9.66 7.10
CA ALA A 212 4.41 10.89 7.56
C ALA A 212 4.79 12.03 6.62
N TYR A 213 3.86 12.93 6.33
CA TYR A 213 4.21 14.19 5.68
C TYR A 213 4.87 15.12 6.70
N CYS A 214 5.81 15.92 6.23
CA CYS A 214 6.68 16.74 7.06
C CYS A 214 6.35 18.23 6.96
N GLN A 215 6.06 18.70 5.75
CA GLN A 215 5.84 20.11 5.48
C GLN A 215 4.80 20.31 4.39
N THR A 216 4.13 21.46 4.45
CA THR A 216 3.18 21.91 3.43
C THR A 216 3.59 23.26 2.85
N ASP A 217 3.08 23.61 1.67
CA ASP A 217 3.16 24.98 1.14
C ASP A 217 2.07 25.88 1.74
N SER A 218 2.00 27.14 1.28
CA SER A 218 1.00 28.11 1.75
C SER A 218 -0.43 27.73 1.39
N ASP A 219 -0.58 26.81 0.43
CA ASP A 219 -1.86 26.30 -0.02
C ASP A 219 -2.26 25.00 0.68
N GLY A 220 -1.45 24.55 1.65
CA GLY A 220 -1.69 23.33 2.42
C GLY A 220 -1.17 22.06 1.73
N ARG A 221 -0.61 22.15 0.52
CA ARG A 221 -0.14 20.99 -0.23
C ARG A 221 1.14 20.44 0.38
N PRO A 222 1.24 19.12 0.63
CA PRO A 222 2.48 18.50 1.07
C PRO A 222 3.65 18.75 0.10
N LEU A 223 4.80 19.13 0.65
CA LEU A 223 6.05 19.37 -0.08
C LEU A 223 7.11 18.29 0.21
N ALA A 224 7.05 17.68 1.38
CA ALA A 224 7.97 16.63 1.76
C ALA A 224 7.30 15.64 2.70
N GLY A 225 7.76 14.39 2.62
CA GLY A 225 7.40 13.31 3.54
C GLY A 225 8.60 12.44 3.86
N THR A 226 8.51 11.70 4.95
CA THR A 226 9.46 10.66 5.30
C THR A 226 8.73 9.33 5.30
N MET A 227 9.30 8.34 4.61
CA MET A 227 8.87 6.96 4.66
C MET A 227 9.97 6.14 5.34
N VAL A 228 9.56 5.38 6.35
CA VAL A 228 10.42 4.42 7.03
C VAL A 228 10.09 3.02 6.51
N VAL A 229 11.09 2.37 5.93
CA VAL A 229 11.02 0.97 5.48
C VAL A 229 11.57 0.07 6.58
N CYS A 230 10.78 -0.91 7.01
CA CYS A 230 11.24 -1.90 7.97
C CYS A 230 12.26 -2.84 7.31
N ARG A 231 13.50 -2.87 7.81
CA ARG A 231 14.60 -3.62 7.17
C ARG A 231 14.25 -5.10 6.95
N ASP A 232 13.54 -5.73 7.89
CA ASP A 232 13.16 -7.13 7.80
C ASP A 232 12.21 -7.43 6.63
N ALA A 233 11.50 -6.42 6.11
CA ALA A 233 10.66 -6.56 4.91
C ALA A 233 11.47 -6.65 3.61
N LEU A 234 12.75 -6.25 3.62
CA LEU A 234 13.65 -6.36 2.45
C LEU A 234 14.32 -7.75 2.36
N ARG A 235 14.14 -8.61 3.36
CA ARG A 235 14.68 -9.99 3.39
C ARG A 235 13.90 -10.92 2.47
N MET A 236 14.55 -11.94 1.91
CA MET A 236 13.97 -12.80 0.87
C MET A 236 12.69 -13.51 1.30
N GLU A 237 12.60 -13.90 2.56
CA GLU A 237 11.50 -14.69 3.08
C GLU A 237 10.19 -13.89 3.16
N ARG A 238 10.26 -12.56 3.11
CA ARG A 238 9.12 -11.65 3.27
C ARG A 238 8.91 -10.71 2.08
N TYR A 239 9.92 -10.58 1.22
CA TYR A 239 9.89 -9.65 0.11
C TYR A 239 9.24 -10.26 -1.13
N THR A 240 8.16 -9.64 -1.60
CA THR A 240 7.75 -9.72 -3.00
C THR A 240 7.76 -8.31 -3.58
N HIS A 241 8.33 -8.17 -4.79
CA HIS A 241 8.55 -6.85 -5.38
C HIS A 241 7.22 -6.08 -5.55
N GLU A 242 6.19 -6.76 -6.03
CA GLU A 242 4.87 -6.15 -6.27
C GLU A 242 4.17 -5.72 -4.99
N HIS A 243 4.23 -6.52 -3.92
CA HIS A 243 3.69 -6.13 -2.62
C HIS A 243 4.37 -4.86 -2.11
N PHE A 244 5.69 -4.85 -2.19
CA PHE A 244 6.46 -3.72 -1.69
C PHE A 244 6.21 -2.46 -2.53
N VAL A 245 6.03 -2.58 -3.85
CA VAL A 245 5.63 -1.45 -4.73
C VAL A 245 4.28 -0.89 -4.29
N LEU A 246 3.29 -1.74 -4.03
CA LEU A 246 1.97 -1.28 -3.58
C LEU A 246 2.03 -0.64 -2.19
N THR A 247 2.82 -1.19 -1.26
CA THR A 247 3.05 -0.56 0.04
C THR A 247 3.65 0.84 -0.12
N VAL A 248 4.66 1.01 -0.96
CA VAL A 248 5.25 2.34 -1.20
C VAL A 248 4.25 3.30 -1.84
N ILE A 249 3.39 2.83 -2.76
CA ILE A 249 2.33 3.66 -3.36
C ILE A 249 1.30 4.09 -2.30
N HIS A 250 0.88 3.18 -1.43
CA HIS A 250 -0.03 3.46 -0.31
C HIS A 250 0.53 4.55 0.60
N GLU A 251 1.78 4.38 1.06
CA GLU A 251 2.46 5.38 1.89
C GLU A 251 2.67 6.72 1.16
N LEU A 252 2.95 6.68 -0.16
CA LEU A 252 3.03 7.88 -0.99
C LEU A 252 1.70 8.63 -1.05
N PHE A 253 0.58 7.94 -1.23
CA PHE A 253 -0.75 8.57 -1.28
C PHE A 253 -1.12 9.25 0.02
N HIS A 254 -0.74 8.65 1.16
CA HIS A 254 -0.87 9.33 2.45
C HIS A 254 -0.09 10.63 2.50
N VAL A 255 1.22 10.60 2.21
CA VAL A 255 2.08 11.79 2.33
C VAL A 255 1.83 12.83 1.23
N LEU A 256 1.13 12.46 0.16
CA LEU A 256 0.70 13.38 -0.91
C LEU A 256 -0.63 14.06 -0.60
N GLY A 257 -1.49 13.49 0.24
CA GLY A 257 -2.72 14.19 0.65
C GLY A 257 -3.85 13.37 1.24
N PHE A 258 -3.83 12.04 1.12
CA PHE A 258 -4.86 11.17 1.70
C PHE A 258 -4.59 10.94 3.19
N SER A 259 -4.85 11.97 3.99
CA SER A 259 -4.56 11.98 5.42
C SER A 259 -5.62 12.81 6.14
N LYS A 260 -6.14 12.30 7.26
CA LYS A 260 -7.17 12.99 8.05
C LYS A 260 -6.78 14.38 8.52
N GLU A 261 -5.49 14.59 8.79
CA GLU A 261 -4.95 15.90 9.19
C GLU A 261 -4.99 16.93 8.03
N LEU A 262 -5.13 16.46 6.79
CA LEU A 262 -5.14 17.29 5.59
C LEU A 262 -6.53 17.49 4.98
N PHE A 263 -7.56 16.73 5.40
CA PHE A 263 -8.92 16.85 4.85
C PHE A 263 -9.48 18.28 4.96
N SER A 264 -9.16 19.01 6.03
CA SER A 264 -9.55 20.42 6.19
C SER A 264 -8.84 21.40 5.25
N GLN A 265 -7.75 20.97 4.62
CA GLN A 265 -6.93 21.76 3.70
C GLN A 265 -7.32 21.55 2.23
N TRP A 266 -8.23 20.62 1.94
CA TRP A 266 -8.67 20.33 0.57
C TRP A 266 -9.43 21.53 -0.03
N LYS A 267 -9.20 21.78 -1.31
CA LYS A 267 -9.71 22.97 -2.01
C LYS A 267 -10.53 22.62 -3.23
N ASP A 268 -11.65 23.32 -3.38
CA ASP A 268 -12.44 23.30 -4.61
C ASP A 268 -11.89 24.33 -5.58
N CYS A 269 -11.34 23.85 -6.70
CA CYS A 269 -10.85 24.66 -7.81
C CYS A 269 -11.72 24.51 -9.08
N SER A 270 -12.92 23.91 -8.98
CA SER A 270 -13.78 23.56 -10.13
C SER A 270 -14.23 24.76 -10.97
N LEU A 271 -14.39 25.93 -10.34
CA LEU A 271 -14.84 27.16 -11.00
C LEU A 271 -13.71 28.00 -11.60
N SER A 272 -12.50 27.93 -11.01
CA SER A 272 -11.33 28.67 -11.49
C SER A 272 -10.06 28.16 -10.83
N SER A 273 -9.00 28.02 -11.62
CA SER A 273 -7.66 27.73 -11.09
C SER A 273 -7.00 28.85 -10.27
N GLN A 274 -7.61 30.04 -10.24
CA GLN A 274 -7.09 31.22 -9.55
C GLN A 274 -7.88 31.58 -8.29
N ASP A 275 -9.14 31.12 -8.19
CA ASP A 275 -10.02 31.32 -7.03
C ASP A 275 -10.46 29.94 -6.52
N CYS A 276 -9.53 29.25 -5.86
CA CYS A 276 -9.85 28.01 -5.15
C CYS A 276 -10.34 28.34 -3.74
N TRP A 277 -11.44 27.73 -3.33
CA TRP A 277 -11.99 27.88 -1.98
C TRP A 277 -11.71 26.62 -1.18
N PHE A 278 -11.46 26.74 0.12
CA PHE A 278 -11.42 25.55 0.97
C PHE A 278 -12.78 24.85 0.89
N HIS A 279 -12.79 23.53 0.67
CA HIS A 279 -14.03 22.75 0.70
C HIS A 279 -14.73 22.85 2.07
N GLY A 280 -14.01 23.29 3.11
CA GLY A 280 -14.48 23.27 4.49
C GLY A 280 -14.36 21.86 5.04
N GLN A 281 -15.36 21.42 5.79
CA GLN A 281 -15.38 20.08 6.34
C GLN A 281 -15.85 19.08 5.27
N VAL A 282 -14.92 18.36 4.64
CA VAL A 282 -15.21 17.31 3.64
C VAL A 282 -15.64 15.98 4.26
N THR A 283 -15.67 15.87 5.60
CA THR A 283 -16.05 14.64 6.30
C THR A 283 -17.27 14.85 7.17
N ASN A 284 -18.28 14.01 7.05
CA ASN A 284 -19.46 14.06 7.92
C ASN A 284 -19.95 12.64 8.26
N ALA A 285 -20.65 12.49 9.38
CA ALA A 285 -21.37 11.26 9.69
C ALA A 285 -22.59 11.15 8.77
N ASP A 286 -22.85 9.95 8.24
CA ASP A 286 -24.13 9.64 7.62
C ASP A 286 -25.22 9.36 8.66
N GLU A 287 -26.43 9.04 8.21
CA GLU A 287 -27.59 8.76 9.07
C GLU A 287 -27.35 7.58 10.05
N MET A 288 -26.41 6.69 9.73
CA MET A 288 -26.05 5.54 10.56
C MET A 288 -24.83 5.81 11.46
N GLY A 289 -24.29 7.03 11.43
CA GLY A 289 -23.10 7.42 12.19
C GLY A 289 -21.78 7.03 11.53
N GLN A 290 -21.79 6.47 10.31
CA GLN A 290 -20.57 6.15 9.58
C GLN A 290 -19.94 7.44 9.06
N ILE A 291 -18.67 7.69 9.40
CA ILE A 291 -17.96 8.83 8.85
C ILE A 291 -17.69 8.57 7.37
N ARG A 292 -18.05 9.54 6.53
CA ARG A 292 -17.84 9.53 5.09
C ARG A 292 -17.10 10.79 4.64
N LEU A 293 -16.33 10.64 3.58
CA LEU A 293 -15.72 11.70 2.83
C LEU A 293 -16.65 12.10 1.67
N TYR A 294 -17.06 13.36 1.68
CA TYR A 294 -17.94 14.00 0.71
C TYR A 294 -17.18 15.07 -0.06
N SER A 295 -16.77 14.71 -1.27
CA SER A 295 -16.18 15.63 -2.25
C SER A 295 -16.69 15.32 -3.67
N PRO A 296 -16.65 16.28 -4.61
CA PRO A 296 -17.37 16.15 -5.87
C PRO A 296 -16.96 14.96 -6.74
N ASN A 297 -15.66 14.73 -6.94
CA ASN A 297 -15.20 13.62 -7.77
C ASN A 297 -15.36 12.28 -7.04
N VAL A 298 -15.15 12.23 -5.71
CA VAL A 298 -15.41 11.02 -4.90
C VAL A 298 -16.87 10.60 -4.98
N ILE A 299 -17.83 11.52 -4.81
CA ILE A 299 -19.26 11.23 -4.94
C ILE A 299 -19.57 10.72 -6.35
N ARG A 300 -19.00 11.34 -7.39
CA ARG A 300 -19.19 10.91 -8.78
C ARG A 300 -18.69 9.48 -9.02
N GLU A 301 -17.47 9.16 -8.59
CA GLU A 301 -16.93 7.80 -8.78
C GLU A 301 -17.66 6.77 -7.92
N MET A 302 -18.13 7.13 -6.72
CA MET A 302 -18.99 6.27 -5.89
C MET A 302 -20.35 6.00 -6.54
N GLN A 303 -21.00 7.04 -7.09
CA GLN A 303 -22.24 6.93 -7.85
C GLN A 303 -22.09 6.00 -9.06
N LYS A 304 -21.00 6.17 -9.81
CA LYS A 304 -20.66 5.31 -10.94
C LYS A 304 -20.39 3.88 -10.52
N HIS A 305 -19.58 3.68 -9.47
CA HIS A 305 -19.19 2.37 -8.95
C HIS A 305 -20.41 1.58 -8.47
N PHE A 306 -21.29 2.19 -7.67
CA PHE A 306 -22.49 1.53 -7.15
C PHE A 306 -23.72 1.64 -8.04
N ASN A 307 -23.60 2.20 -9.26
CA ASN A 307 -24.74 2.47 -10.16
C ASN A 307 -25.91 3.18 -9.43
N SER A 308 -25.59 4.28 -8.75
CA SER A 308 -26.52 5.04 -7.92
C SER A 308 -26.54 6.52 -8.31
N SER A 309 -27.70 7.17 -8.19
CA SER A 309 -27.86 8.61 -8.44
C SER A 309 -27.91 9.44 -7.15
N ARG A 310 -27.60 8.84 -5.99
CA ARG A 310 -27.65 9.51 -4.68
C ARG A 310 -26.57 10.57 -4.58
N SER A 311 -26.96 11.84 -4.39
CA SER A 311 -26.02 12.96 -4.25
C SER A 311 -25.25 12.94 -2.92
N ASP A 312 -25.74 12.21 -1.93
CA ASP A 312 -25.15 12.03 -0.60
C ASP A 312 -24.30 10.75 -0.50
N LEU A 313 -23.84 10.20 -1.64
CA LEU A 313 -23.04 8.98 -1.67
C LEU A 313 -21.54 9.27 -1.54
N GLY A 314 -21.13 9.82 -0.40
CA GLY A 314 -19.71 9.95 -0.03
C GLY A 314 -19.04 8.59 0.20
N ALA A 315 -17.71 8.53 0.14
CA ALA A 315 -16.96 7.31 0.41
C ALA A 315 -16.74 7.11 1.93
N PRO A 316 -17.11 5.97 2.50
CA PRO A 316 -16.93 5.72 3.94
C PRO A 316 -15.47 5.56 4.33
N LEU A 317 -15.09 6.22 5.42
CA LEU A 317 -13.77 6.11 6.04
C LEU A 317 -13.78 4.98 7.08
N GLU A 318 -12.64 4.32 7.26
CA GLU A 318 -12.51 3.20 8.20
C GLU A 318 -12.83 3.62 9.64
N ASN A 319 -13.53 2.76 10.37
CA ASN A 319 -13.99 3.05 11.73
C ASN A 319 -13.10 2.42 12.82
N LYS A 320 -12.34 1.35 12.51
CA LYS A 320 -11.53 0.62 13.49
C LYS A 320 -10.20 1.25 13.83
N ASP A 321 -9.60 1.94 12.87
CA ASP A 321 -8.33 2.65 13.05
C ASP A 321 -8.53 4.16 13.18
N ALA A 322 -9.79 4.59 13.34
CA ALA A 322 -10.13 5.97 13.59
C ALA A 322 -9.39 6.48 14.84
N GLY A 323 -8.80 7.67 14.69
CA GLY A 323 -8.09 8.33 15.79
C GLY A 323 -9.04 8.86 16.86
N SER A 324 -8.49 9.56 17.86
CA SER A 324 -9.28 10.18 18.93
C SER A 324 -10.32 11.20 18.45
N ASN A 325 -10.18 11.72 17.22
CA ASN A 325 -11.15 12.60 16.55
C ASN A 325 -12.23 11.84 15.76
N GLY A 326 -12.22 10.51 15.77
CA GLY A 326 -13.15 9.66 15.01
C GLY A 326 -12.88 9.62 13.51
N LEU A 327 -11.78 10.20 13.03
CA LEU A 327 -11.39 10.19 11.62
C LEU A 327 -10.29 9.16 11.36
N SER A 328 -10.36 8.52 10.20
CA SER A 328 -9.35 7.63 9.65
C SER A 328 -8.78 8.20 8.35
N SER A 329 -7.53 7.82 8.05
CA SER A 329 -6.89 8.05 6.75
C SER A 329 -7.04 6.85 5.81
N HIS A 330 -8.02 5.98 6.02
CA HIS A 330 -8.29 4.82 5.16
C HIS A 330 -9.76 4.72 4.77
N TRP A 331 -10.02 3.99 3.69
CA TRP A 331 -11.38 3.60 3.31
C TRP A 331 -11.88 2.43 4.15
N GLU A 332 -13.19 2.45 4.44
CA GLU A 332 -13.89 1.33 5.09
C GLU A 332 -13.78 0.05 4.23
N ALA A 333 -13.03 -0.93 4.74
CA ALA A 333 -12.64 -2.11 3.98
C ALA A 333 -13.85 -2.92 3.49
N ARG A 334 -14.93 -2.97 4.28
CA ARG A 334 -16.17 -3.65 3.92
C ARG A 334 -16.85 -3.08 2.66
N VAL A 335 -16.69 -1.78 2.40
CA VAL A 335 -17.35 -1.10 1.27
C VAL A 335 -16.40 -0.96 0.08
N LEU A 336 -15.09 -0.77 0.32
CA LEU A 336 -14.08 -0.54 -0.71
C LEU A 336 -12.94 -1.58 -0.66
N GLN A 337 -13.29 -2.85 -0.50
CA GLN A 337 -12.32 -3.93 -0.36
C GLN A 337 -11.39 -4.04 -1.57
N GLY A 338 -10.09 -4.15 -1.31
CA GLY A 338 -9.06 -4.21 -2.35
C GLY A 338 -8.67 -2.82 -2.89
N SER A 339 -9.21 -1.72 -2.37
CA SER A 339 -8.66 -0.39 -2.63
C SER A 339 -7.23 -0.27 -2.07
N ILE A 340 -6.37 0.45 -2.79
CA ILE A 340 -5.01 0.75 -2.33
C ILE A 340 -4.98 1.56 -1.03
N MET A 341 -6.06 2.24 -0.64
CA MET A 341 -6.14 2.99 0.62
C MET A 341 -7.02 2.32 1.69
N ALA A 342 -7.21 1.00 1.62
CA ALA A 342 -7.73 0.23 2.76
C ALA A 342 -6.66 0.11 3.85
N ALA A 343 -7.08 -0.01 5.12
CA ALA A 343 -6.18 -0.04 6.29
C ALA A 343 -5.27 -1.29 6.38
N SER A 344 -5.62 -2.34 5.63
CA SER A 344 -4.83 -3.56 5.53
C SER A 344 -4.57 -3.90 4.07
N LEU A 345 -3.28 -3.88 3.69
CA LEU A 345 -2.85 -4.38 2.39
C LEU A 345 -2.64 -5.90 2.49
N VAL A 346 -3.44 -6.62 1.71
CA VAL A 346 -3.40 -8.08 1.61
C VAL A 346 -2.56 -8.50 0.38
N ASP A 347 -2.81 -9.67 -0.21
CA ASP A 347 -2.08 -10.16 -1.40
C ASP A 347 -2.04 -9.10 -2.54
N PRO A 348 -0.90 -8.84 -3.20
CA PRO A 348 -0.77 -7.83 -4.25
C PRO A 348 -1.78 -7.98 -5.39
N SER A 349 -2.15 -9.21 -5.73
CA SER A 349 -3.07 -9.50 -6.83
C SER A 349 -4.51 -9.02 -6.58
N VAL A 350 -4.85 -8.71 -5.33
CA VAL A 350 -6.20 -8.28 -4.93
C VAL A 350 -6.29 -6.81 -4.51
N ASN A 351 -5.17 -6.09 -4.50
CA ASN A 351 -5.13 -4.65 -4.26
C ASN A 351 -5.17 -3.87 -5.59
N ARG A 352 -5.83 -2.72 -5.61
CA ARG A 352 -6.16 -1.94 -6.80
C ARG A 352 -5.93 -0.45 -6.55
N ILE A 353 -5.19 0.21 -7.42
CA ILE A 353 -5.13 1.67 -7.49
C ILE A 353 -6.44 2.15 -8.12
N ASP A 354 -7.46 2.30 -7.30
CA ASP A 354 -8.84 2.44 -7.74
C ASP A 354 -9.23 3.90 -8.10
N PRO A 355 -10.29 4.10 -8.90
CA PRO A 355 -10.75 5.43 -9.31
C PRO A 355 -11.18 6.32 -8.14
N ILE A 356 -11.71 5.75 -7.05
CA ILE A 356 -12.27 6.52 -5.92
C ILE A 356 -11.12 7.15 -5.13
N THR A 357 -10.04 6.41 -4.90
CA THR A 357 -8.80 6.93 -4.31
C THR A 357 -8.18 8.03 -5.16
N LEU A 358 -8.08 7.84 -6.48
CA LEU A 358 -7.51 8.87 -7.36
C LEU A 358 -8.40 10.11 -7.41
N ALA A 359 -9.72 9.95 -7.41
CA ALA A 359 -10.67 11.06 -7.33
C ALA A 359 -10.50 11.85 -6.01
N ALA A 360 -10.25 11.18 -4.90
CA ALA A 360 -9.95 11.83 -3.63
C ALA A 360 -8.67 12.67 -3.70
N LEU A 361 -7.61 12.18 -4.37
CA LEU A 361 -6.40 12.96 -4.59
C LEU A 361 -6.63 14.16 -5.53
N GLU A 362 -7.51 14.03 -6.53
CA GLU A 362 -7.92 15.16 -7.38
C GLU A 362 -8.70 16.23 -6.59
N ASP A 363 -9.61 15.78 -5.72
CA ASP A 363 -10.43 16.64 -4.84
C ASP A 363 -9.63 17.37 -3.76
N THR A 364 -8.33 17.08 -3.59
CA THR A 364 -7.44 17.93 -2.80
C THR A 364 -7.30 19.34 -3.37
N GLY A 365 -7.51 19.50 -4.69
CA GLY A 365 -7.26 20.74 -5.44
C GLY A 365 -5.79 20.97 -5.78
N TRP A 366 -4.89 20.12 -5.29
CA TRP A 366 -3.44 20.21 -5.54
C TRP A 366 -3.01 19.52 -6.82
N TYR A 367 -3.78 18.52 -7.24
CA TYR A 367 -3.41 17.57 -8.27
C TYR A 367 -4.47 17.46 -9.35
N SER A 368 -4.05 17.05 -10.55
CA SER A 368 -4.92 16.48 -11.56
C SER A 368 -4.52 15.02 -11.75
N VAL A 369 -5.48 14.12 -11.90
CA VAL A 369 -5.23 12.67 -11.95
C VAL A 369 -5.56 12.06 -13.30
N ASN A 370 -4.80 11.05 -13.68
CA ASN A 370 -5.03 10.28 -14.89
C ASN A 370 -5.83 9.01 -14.58
N LEU A 371 -7.16 9.12 -14.58
CA LEU A 371 -8.05 7.98 -14.33
C LEU A 371 -7.93 6.86 -15.37
N SER A 372 -7.36 7.09 -16.56
CA SER A 372 -7.15 6.02 -17.55
C SER A 372 -6.13 4.95 -17.11
N GLN A 373 -5.31 5.27 -16.11
CA GLN A 373 -4.35 4.33 -15.51
C GLN A 373 -4.86 3.74 -14.17
N SER A 374 -6.10 4.07 -13.78
CA SER A 374 -6.75 3.42 -12.64
C SER A 374 -7.03 1.95 -12.94
N GLN A 375 -7.14 1.16 -11.88
CA GLN A 375 -7.53 -0.25 -11.95
C GLN A 375 -8.98 -0.40 -11.51
N SER A 376 -9.72 -1.28 -12.17
CA SER A 376 -11.11 -1.55 -11.84
C SER A 376 -11.23 -2.11 -10.42
N LEU A 377 -12.01 -1.42 -9.59
CA LEU A 377 -12.49 -1.93 -8.32
C LEU A 377 -13.74 -2.77 -8.60
N VAL A 378 -13.64 -4.10 -8.52
CA VAL A 378 -14.78 -5.00 -8.81
C VAL A 378 -15.70 -5.14 -7.59
N TRP A 379 -15.15 -4.95 -6.39
CA TRP A 379 -15.86 -5.15 -5.13
C TRP A 379 -17.09 -4.24 -5.02
N GLY A 380 -18.29 -4.84 -5.02
CA GLY A 380 -19.56 -4.13 -4.90
C GLY A 380 -20.00 -3.35 -6.14
N GLU A 381 -19.31 -3.47 -7.28
CA GLU A 381 -19.68 -2.74 -8.49
C GLU A 381 -21.13 -3.07 -8.91
N GLY A 382 -21.97 -2.04 -9.03
CA GLY A 382 -23.37 -2.17 -9.44
C GLY A 382 -24.35 -2.68 -8.37
N GLU A 383 -23.90 -2.97 -7.14
CA GLU A 383 -24.75 -3.53 -6.07
C GLU A 383 -25.66 -2.49 -5.39
N GLY A 384 -25.56 -1.21 -5.76
CA GLY A 384 -26.36 -0.13 -5.19
C GLY A 384 -25.79 0.47 -3.91
N SER A 385 -26.35 1.61 -3.50
CA SER A 385 -25.81 2.45 -2.42
C SER A 385 -25.86 1.84 -1.00
N GLN A 386 -26.55 0.72 -0.82
CA GLN A 386 -26.69 0.02 0.47
C GLN A 386 -25.66 -1.11 0.65
N PHE A 387 -24.87 -1.39 -0.40
CA PHE A 387 -23.84 -2.40 -0.39
C PHE A 387 -22.81 -2.13 0.71
N GLY A 388 -22.39 -3.20 1.38
CA GLY A 388 -21.42 -3.14 2.47
C GLY A 388 -21.97 -2.56 3.77
N SER A 389 -23.24 -2.20 3.89
CA SER A 389 -23.87 -1.97 5.21
C SER A 389 -23.86 -3.26 6.05
N VAL A 390 -23.86 -3.14 7.39
CA VAL A 390 -23.82 -4.30 8.32
C VAL A 390 -25.02 -5.20 8.09
N VAL A 391 -26.15 -4.64 7.64
CA VAL A 391 -27.35 -5.39 7.28
C VAL A 391 -27.17 -6.10 5.94
N SER A 392 -26.66 -5.41 4.91
CA SER A 392 -26.52 -5.98 3.57
C SER A 392 -25.54 -7.17 3.52
N CYS A 393 -24.49 -7.15 4.33
CA CYS A 393 -23.43 -8.15 4.28
C CYS A 393 -23.77 -9.48 4.97
N GLN A 394 -24.89 -9.55 5.68
CA GLN A 394 -25.37 -10.78 6.35
C GLN A 394 -25.94 -11.79 5.35
N ASN A 395 -26.38 -11.30 4.18
CA ASN A 395 -26.89 -12.17 3.12
C ASN A 395 -25.72 -12.64 2.24
N PRO A 396 -25.60 -13.96 2.00
CA PRO A 396 -24.55 -14.48 1.12
C PRO A 396 -24.75 -13.95 -0.31
N SER A 397 -23.67 -13.48 -0.91
CA SER A 397 -23.63 -12.96 -2.27
C SER A 397 -22.34 -13.42 -2.97
N HIS A 398 -22.04 -12.86 -4.14
CA HIS A 398 -20.73 -13.05 -4.78
C HIS A 398 -19.58 -12.44 -3.95
N PHE A 399 -19.88 -11.41 -3.15
CA PHE A 399 -18.90 -10.66 -2.36
C PHE A 399 -18.84 -11.13 -0.90
N PHE A 400 -19.99 -11.40 -0.29
CA PHE A 400 -20.10 -11.82 1.10
C PHE A 400 -20.43 -13.31 1.23
N CYS A 401 -19.90 -13.94 2.27
CA CYS A 401 -20.14 -15.35 2.55
C CYS A 401 -20.68 -15.52 3.98
N THR A 402 -21.21 -16.71 4.28
CA THR A 402 -21.67 -17.06 5.63
C THR A 402 -21.06 -18.39 6.06
N GLY A 403 -20.86 -18.56 7.38
CA GLY A 403 -20.20 -19.72 7.95
C GLY A 403 -18.67 -19.69 7.78
N SER A 404 -18.06 -20.86 7.65
CA SER A 404 -16.60 -21.04 7.60
C SER A 404 -16.13 -21.91 6.43
N GLY A 405 -16.96 -22.00 5.39
CA GLY A 405 -16.71 -22.85 4.22
C GLY A 405 -15.56 -22.37 3.34
N LEU A 406 -15.12 -23.27 2.45
CA LEU A 406 -14.17 -22.95 1.39
C LEU A 406 -14.90 -22.45 0.16
N GLY A 407 -14.27 -21.54 -0.58
CA GLY A 407 -14.83 -20.97 -1.79
C GLY A 407 -13.80 -20.26 -2.64
N CYS A 408 -14.23 -19.26 -3.38
CA CYS A 408 -13.37 -18.45 -4.23
C CYS A 408 -13.33 -17.02 -3.73
N HIS A 409 -12.14 -16.43 -3.70
CA HIS A 409 -12.00 -14.99 -3.54
C HIS A 409 -12.76 -14.28 -4.66
N TYR A 410 -13.33 -13.09 -4.40
CA TYR A 410 -14.23 -12.41 -5.35
C TYR A 410 -13.58 -12.12 -6.72
N LEU A 411 -12.25 -11.98 -6.79
CA LEU A 411 -11.52 -11.83 -8.06
C LEU A 411 -11.25 -13.14 -8.81
N LEU A 412 -11.66 -14.28 -8.25
CA LEU A 412 -11.44 -15.63 -8.78
C LEU A 412 -9.97 -16.01 -8.99
N LEU A 413 -9.03 -15.22 -8.49
CA LEU A 413 -7.60 -15.53 -8.58
C LEU A 413 -7.21 -16.60 -7.56
N HIS A 414 -7.89 -16.63 -6.41
CA HIS A 414 -7.56 -17.50 -5.30
C HIS A 414 -8.71 -18.40 -4.88
N LYS A 415 -8.38 -19.61 -4.45
CA LYS A 415 -9.18 -20.33 -3.46
C LYS A 415 -9.20 -19.56 -2.15
N GLY A 416 -10.35 -19.52 -1.48
CA GLY A 416 -10.52 -18.77 -0.26
C GLY A 416 -11.24 -19.52 0.84
N GLN A 417 -11.15 -18.99 2.04
CA GLN A 417 -11.92 -19.40 3.21
C GLN A 417 -12.82 -18.24 3.65
N CYS A 418 -14.07 -18.56 3.99
CA CYS A 418 -15.00 -17.59 4.53
C CYS A 418 -14.55 -17.16 5.93
N LEU A 419 -14.07 -15.92 6.05
CA LEU A 419 -13.47 -15.36 7.27
C LEU A 419 -13.89 -13.90 7.44
N SER A 420 -13.89 -13.45 8.69
CA SER A 420 -14.02 -12.04 9.07
C SER A 420 -12.69 -11.53 9.65
N ASP A 421 -12.58 -10.22 9.85
CA ASP A 421 -11.52 -9.57 10.63
C ASP A 421 -12.07 -8.33 11.33
N GLN A 422 -11.17 -7.59 11.99
CA GLN A 422 -11.54 -6.37 12.70
C GLN A 422 -12.19 -5.31 11.78
N TYR A 423 -11.75 -5.18 10.53
CA TYR A 423 -12.18 -4.16 9.56
C TYR A 423 -13.48 -4.51 8.80
N LEU A 424 -14.06 -5.68 9.06
CA LEU A 424 -15.27 -6.14 8.36
C LEU A 424 -16.55 -6.01 9.19
N ASP A 425 -16.51 -5.47 10.41
CA ASP A 425 -17.69 -5.28 11.26
C ASP A 425 -18.55 -6.57 11.43
N GLY A 426 -17.89 -7.73 11.48
CA GLY A 426 -18.54 -9.04 11.59
C GLY A 426 -19.06 -9.62 10.27
N CYS A 427 -18.99 -8.89 9.17
CA CYS A 427 -19.20 -9.43 7.82
C CYS A 427 -18.11 -10.44 7.47
N HIS A 428 -18.46 -11.45 6.67
CA HIS A 428 -17.50 -12.47 6.24
C HIS A 428 -17.31 -12.41 4.74
N ILE A 429 -16.07 -12.60 4.31
CA ILE A 429 -15.67 -12.62 2.90
C ILE A 429 -14.76 -13.83 2.65
N PHE A 430 -14.68 -14.29 1.39
CA PHE A 430 -13.71 -15.32 1.04
C PHE A 430 -12.31 -14.72 0.94
N LYS A 431 -11.50 -14.87 2.00
CA LYS A 431 -10.11 -14.44 2.01
C LYS A 431 -9.21 -15.50 1.37
N PRO A 432 -8.14 -15.13 0.63
CA PRO A 432 -7.23 -16.10 0.03
C PRO A 432 -6.65 -17.08 1.06
N LEU A 433 -6.56 -18.36 0.71
CA LEU A 433 -5.89 -19.35 1.57
C LEU A 433 -4.39 -19.07 1.64
N LYS A 434 -3.76 -19.38 2.79
CA LYS A 434 -2.33 -19.13 3.02
C LYS A 434 -1.39 -19.92 2.11
N ASN A 435 -1.79 -21.15 1.72
CA ASN A 435 -0.92 -22.07 0.99
C ASN A 435 -1.57 -22.50 -0.33
N ALA A 436 -0.86 -22.29 -1.44
CA ALA A 436 -1.23 -22.73 -2.78
C ALA A 436 -2.67 -22.34 -3.18
N SER A 437 -3.07 -21.11 -2.84
CA SER A 437 -4.41 -20.61 -3.14
C SER A 437 -4.53 -20.08 -4.56
N GLU A 438 -3.41 -19.62 -5.13
CA GLU A 438 -3.33 -19.00 -6.44
C GLU A 438 -3.62 -20.02 -7.53
N CYS A 439 -4.76 -19.89 -8.21
CA CYS A 439 -5.09 -20.76 -9.33
C CYS A 439 -4.17 -20.52 -10.53
N TRP A 440 -3.55 -19.33 -10.62
CA TRP A 440 -2.77 -18.95 -11.79
C TRP A 440 -1.33 -19.48 -11.81
N LYS A 441 -0.84 -20.04 -10.69
CA LYS A 441 0.54 -20.52 -10.54
C LYS A 441 0.62 -22.03 -10.75
N LYS A 442 1.37 -22.47 -11.77
CA LYS A 442 1.54 -23.89 -12.09
C LYS A 442 2.17 -24.69 -10.94
N GLU A 443 3.05 -24.07 -10.16
CA GLU A 443 3.69 -24.70 -8.98
C GLU A 443 2.70 -25.10 -7.87
N ASN A 444 1.50 -24.52 -7.87
CA ASN A 444 0.45 -24.89 -6.92
C ASN A 444 -0.29 -26.17 -7.32
N ALA A 445 -0.06 -26.69 -8.53
CA ALA A 445 -0.56 -28.00 -8.93
C ALA A 445 0.06 -29.08 -8.03
N ARG A 446 -0.77 -29.73 -7.21
CA ARG A 446 -0.31 -30.85 -6.39
C ARG A 446 -0.04 -32.05 -7.29
N SER A 447 1.15 -32.62 -7.20
CA SER A 447 1.46 -33.95 -7.75
C SER A 447 0.82 -35.02 -6.87
N SER A 448 -0.50 -35.14 -6.90
CA SER A 448 -1.20 -36.24 -6.22
C SER A 448 -1.93 -37.10 -7.23
N VAL A 449 -1.61 -38.38 -7.19
CA VAL A 449 -2.28 -39.52 -7.85
C VAL A 449 -3.80 -39.62 -7.51
N ASN A 450 -4.34 -38.68 -6.72
CA ASN A 450 -5.71 -38.61 -6.23
C ASN A 450 -6.35 -37.21 -6.41
N ASP A 451 -6.03 -36.44 -7.46
CA ASP A 451 -6.83 -35.25 -7.78
C ASP A 451 -8.21 -35.67 -8.33
N LEU A 452 -9.16 -35.78 -7.40
CA LEU A 452 -10.54 -36.17 -7.68
C LEU A 452 -11.36 -35.02 -8.29
N SER A 453 -10.93 -33.79 -8.05
CA SER A 453 -11.58 -32.55 -8.50
C SER A 453 -11.23 -32.18 -9.95
N GLY A 454 -10.11 -32.67 -10.47
CA GLY A 454 -9.69 -32.39 -11.84
C GLY A 454 -9.19 -30.95 -12.02
N GLU A 455 -8.45 -30.43 -11.05
CA GLU A 455 -8.01 -29.05 -11.04
C GLU A 455 -6.86 -28.82 -12.00
N ILE A 456 -6.86 -27.66 -12.66
CA ILE A 456 -5.76 -27.22 -13.51
C ILE A 456 -5.28 -25.86 -13.03
N TYR A 457 -3.97 -25.74 -12.86
CA TYR A 457 -3.30 -24.50 -12.47
C TYR A 457 -2.48 -23.94 -13.64
N GLY A 458 -2.54 -22.64 -13.86
CA GLY A 458 -1.87 -21.97 -14.98
C GLY A 458 -2.37 -20.54 -15.17
N SER A 459 -1.68 -19.71 -15.94
CA SER A 459 -2.02 -18.27 -16.09
C SER A 459 -3.47 -18.00 -16.50
N ASP A 460 -4.07 -18.94 -17.22
CA ASP A 460 -5.45 -18.96 -17.69
C ASP A 460 -6.39 -19.74 -16.75
N SER A 461 -5.97 -20.10 -15.54
CA SER A 461 -6.81 -20.73 -14.52
C SER A 461 -7.39 -19.72 -13.55
N ARG A 462 -8.65 -19.96 -13.14
CA ARG A 462 -9.38 -19.19 -12.13
C ARG A 462 -10.09 -20.14 -11.17
N CYS A 463 -10.48 -19.62 -10.03
CA CYS A 463 -11.26 -20.32 -9.04
C CYS A 463 -12.73 -20.31 -9.43
N PHE A 464 -13.34 -21.48 -9.42
CA PHE A 464 -14.77 -21.70 -9.63
C PHE A 464 -15.35 -22.41 -8.41
N MET A 465 -16.57 -22.06 -8.04
CA MET A 465 -17.29 -22.82 -7.01
C MET A 465 -17.77 -24.15 -7.60
N SER A 466 -17.37 -25.26 -6.99
CA SER A 466 -17.64 -26.60 -7.54
C SER A 466 -17.70 -27.69 -6.47
N ASN A 467 -18.44 -28.76 -6.75
CA ASN A 467 -18.41 -30.04 -6.02
C ASN A 467 -18.03 -31.21 -6.94
N LEU A 468 -17.28 -30.92 -8.01
CA LEU A 468 -16.93 -31.90 -9.03
C LEU A 468 -16.03 -33.00 -8.44
N THR A 469 -16.32 -34.26 -8.79
CA THR A 469 -15.58 -35.44 -8.34
C THR A 469 -15.53 -36.51 -9.44
N ARG A 470 -14.38 -37.13 -9.71
CA ARG A 470 -14.25 -38.20 -10.74
C ARG A 470 -15.15 -39.41 -10.42
N LEU A 471 -15.85 -39.93 -11.44
CA LEU A 471 -16.86 -41.01 -11.31
C LEU A 471 -16.38 -42.33 -10.69
N ASN A 472 -15.07 -42.61 -10.65
CA ASN A 472 -14.53 -43.90 -10.19
C ASN A 472 -14.32 -44.02 -8.68
N ASN A 473 -14.56 -42.96 -7.88
CA ASN A 473 -14.30 -42.97 -6.43
C ASN A 473 -15.52 -42.50 -5.60
N VAL A 474 -16.38 -43.46 -5.23
CA VAL A 474 -17.32 -43.50 -4.08
C VAL A 474 -18.38 -42.38 -3.90
N THR A 475 -19.56 -42.87 -3.51
CA THR A 475 -20.85 -42.30 -3.08
C THR A 475 -20.90 -41.14 -2.06
N ARG A 476 -19.86 -40.31 -1.89
CA ARG A 476 -19.92 -39.13 -0.99
C ARG A 476 -20.11 -37.84 -1.77
N SER A 477 -21.26 -37.19 -1.59
CA SER A 477 -21.47 -35.79 -1.98
C SER A 477 -20.37 -34.93 -1.34
N THR A 478 -19.49 -34.37 -2.17
CA THR A 478 -18.46 -33.44 -1.72
C THR A 478 -19.09 -32.06 -1.51
N PRO A 479 -18.71 -31.34 -0.44
CA PRO A 479 -19.23 -30.01 -0.21
C PRO A 479 -18.72 -29.05 -1.30
N LYS A 480 -19.57 -28.10 -1.69
CA LYS A 480 -19.20 -27.04 -2.63
C LYS A 480 -18.00 -26.27 -2.06
N SER A 481 -16.95 -26.14 -2.87
CA SER A 481 -15.71 -25.44 -2.50
C SER A 481 -15.07 -24.78 -3.72
N GLY A 482 -14.08 -23.93 -3.51
CA GLY A 482 -13.34 -23.30 -4.60
C GLY A 482 -12.31 -24.25 -5.23
N GLN A 483 -12.41 -24.41 -6.54
CA GLN A 483 -11.56 -25.30 -7.34
C GLN A 483 -11.00 -24.55 -8.56
N CYS A 484 -9.78 -24.86 -8.98
CA CYS A 484 -9.08 -24.15 -10.04
C CYS A 484 -9.29 -24.82 -11.40
N TYR A 485 -9.84 -24.10 -12.37
CA TYR A 485 -10.02 -24.58 -13.74
C TYR A 485 -9.54 -23.55 -14.75
N ARG A 486 -9.12 -24.03 -15.93
CA ARG A 486 -8.74 -23.15 -17.03
C ARG A 486 -9.98 -22.49 -17.61
N HIS A 487 -9.81 -21.26 -18.09
CA HIS A 487 -10.81 -20.53 -18.84
C HIS A 487 -10.21 -19.90 -20.08
N ARG A 488 -11.03 -19.70 -21.11
CA ARG A 488 -10.71 -18.85 -22.26
C ARG A 488 -11.90 -17.99 -22.62
N CYS A 489 -11.64 -16.70 -22.81
CA CYS A 489 -12.65 -15.74 -23.19
C CYS A 489 -12.99 -15.89 -24.67
N THR A 490 -14.27 -16.03 -25.00
CA THR A 490 -14.76 -16.04 -26.38
C THR A 490 -15.33 -14.68 -26.75
N ARG A 491 -16.05 -14.03 -25.82
CA ARG A 491 -16.58 -12.66 -25.92
C ARG A 491 -16.65 -12.02 -24.52
N MET A 492 -17.12 -10.78 -24.46
CA MET A 492 -17.40 -10.10 -23.19
C MET A 492 -18.38 -10.92 -22.35
N ASN A 493 -17.97 -11.27 -21.12
CA ASN A 493 -18.74 -12.10 -20.18
C ASN A 493 -19.13 -13.51 -20.74
N GLN A 494 -18.44 -14.00 -21.77
CA GLN A 494 -18.64 -15.34 -22.34
C GLN A 494 -17.32 -16.08 -22.42
N TYR A 495 -17.30 -17.30 -21.89
CA TYR A 495 -16.08 -18.07 -21.77
C TYR A 495 -16.34 -19.57 -21.79
N GLN A 496 -15.28 -20.29 -22.11
CA GLN A 496 -15.23 -21.74 -22.02
C GLN A 496 -14.29 -22.13 -20.88
N ILE A 497 -14.58 -23.25 -20.25
CA ILE A 497 -13.76 -23.82 -19.19
C ILE A 497 -13.15 -25.16 -19.62
N GLN A 498 -12.07 -25.54 -18.97
CA GLN A 498 -11.46 -26.85 -19.11
C GLN A 498 -11.05 -27.39 -17.73
N VAL A 499 -11.49 -28.62 -17.46
CA VAL A 499 -11.13 -29.48 -16.34
C VAL A 499 -10.11 -30.53 -16.83
N VAL A 500 -9.33 -31.13 -15.95
CA VAL A 500 -8.41 -32.23 -16.32
C VAL A 500 -9.16 -33.31 -17.11
N ASP A 501 -8.55 -33.83 -18.18
CA ASP A 501 -9.10 -34.87 -19.05
C ASP A 501 -10.44 -34.53 -19.74
N SER A 502 -10.84 -33.25 -19.79
CA SER A 502 -12.04 -32.77 -20.50
C SER A 502 -11.70 -31.90 -21.72
N ASP A 503 -12.61 -31.89 -22.69
CA ASP A 503 -12.64 -30.89 -23.76
C ASP A 503 -13.05 -29.51 -23.23
N TRP A 504 -12.84 -28.47 -24.03
CA TRP A 504 -13.35 -27.14 -23.72
C TRP A 504 -14.87 -27.14 -23.77
N MET A 505 -15.50 -26.68 -22.69
CA MET A 505 -16.96 -26.62 -22.56
C MET A 505 -17.42 -25.19 -22.34
N ASP A 506 -18.55 -24.81 -22.94
CA ASP A 506 -19.18 -23.52 -22.67
C ASP A 506 -19.63 -23.46 -21.20
N CYS A 507 -19.35 -22.33 -20.55
CA CYS A 507 -19.76 -22.06 -19.17
C CYS A 507 -20.59 -20.77 -19.18
N PRO A 508 -21.91 -20.84 -19.45
CA PRO A 508 -22.77 -19.66 -19.47
C PRO A 508 -22.76 -18.97 -18.10
N ALA A 509 -22.50 -17.66 -18.09
CA ALA A 509 -22.40 -16.88 -16.86
C ALA A 509 -23.67 -17.02 -15.98
N GLY A 510 -23.49 -17.36 -14.71
CA GLY A 510 -24.59 -17.57 -13.75
C GLY A 510 -25.18 -18.99 -13.77
N GLU A 511 -24.83 -19.84 -14.73
CA GLU A 511 -25.36 -21.21 -14.83
C GLU A 511 -24.46 -22.25 -14.15
N GLN A 512 -24.96 -23.49 -14.07
CA GLN A 512 -24.18 -24.65 -13.62
C GLN A 512 -23.91 -25.55 -14.81
N VAL A 513 -22.70 -26.11 -14.86
CA VAL A 513 -22.30 -27.04 -15.93
C VAL A 513 -21.85 -28.37 -15.34
N GLU A 514 -22.33 -29.45 -15.94
CA GLU A 514 -21.89 -30.82 -15.67
C GLU A 514 -20.74 -31.19 -16.61
N VAL A 515 -19.78 -31.98 -16.13
CA VAL A 515 -18.59 -32.34 -16.90
C VAL A 515 -18.60 -33.85 -17.18
N PRO A 516 -18.52 -34.27 -18.45
CA PRO A 516 -18.42 -35.69 -18.79
C PRO A 516 -17.23 -36.37 -18.09
N GLY A 517 -17.45 -37.54 -17.49
CA GLY A 517 -16.42 -38.25 -16.71
C GLY A 517 -16.38 -37.89 -15.22
N TYR A 518 -17.17 -36.91 -14.80
CA TYR A 518 -17.26 -36.44 -13.42
C TYR A 518 -18.71 -36.46 -12.91
N GLN A 519 -18.86 -36.48 -11.59
CA GLN A 519 -20.11 -36.27 -10.87
C GLN A 519 -20.08 -34.89 -10.19
N GLY A 520 -21.21 -34.20 -10.16
CA GLY A 520 -21.34 -32.86 -9.61
C GLY A 520 -21.36 -31.79 -10.70
N PHE A 521 -21.12 -30.54 -10.31
CA PHE A 521 -21.20 -29.40 -11.21
C PHE A 521 -20.14 -28.34 -10.91
N ILE A 522 -19.95 -27.44 -11.87
CA ILE A 522 -19.19 -26.20 -11.74
C ILE A 522 -20.19 -25.05 -11.87
N LEU A 523 -20.09 -24.06 -10.98
CA LEU A 523 -20.83 -22.81 -11.11
C LEU A 523 -20.01 -21.81 -11.90
N CYS A 524 -20.59 -21.31 -13.00
CA CYS A 524 -19.99 -20.31 -13.87
C CYS A 524 -20.15 -18.91 -13.24
N PRO A 525 -19.05 -18.23 -12.84
CA PRO A 525 -19.12 -16.90 -12.28
C PRO A 525 -19.78 -15.90 -13.23
N GLU A 526 -20.62 -15.03 -12.68
CA GLU A 526 -21.32 -13.99 -13.43
C GLU A 526 -20.59 -12.65 -13.32
N ASN A 527 -20.57 -11.87 -14.41
CA ASN A 527 -20.21 -10.45 -14.44
C ASN A 527 -18.79 -10.10 -13.95
N ILE A 528 -17.86 -11.05 -14.00
CA ILE A 528 -16.45 -10.81 -13.64
C ILE A 528 -15.48 -11.38 -14.66
N LEU A 529 -15.63 -12.65 -15.02
CA LEU A 529 -14.70 -13.31 -15.91
C LEU A 529 -14.88 -12.80 -17.33
N CYS A 530 -13.79 -12.40 -17.99
CA CYS A 530 -13.82 -11.81 -19.34
C CYS A 530 -14.59 -10.47 -19.45
N LYS A 531 -14.79 -9.75 -18.33
CA LYS A 531 -15.33 -8.38 -18.31
C LYS A 531 -14.21 -7.34 -18.14
N TYR A 532 -13.27 -7.58 -17.24
CA TYR A 532 -12.18 -6.65 -16.91
C TYR A 532 -10.85 -7.15 -17.46
N SER A 533 -10.18 -6.32 -18.27
CA SER A 533 -8.86 -6.64 -18.84
C SER A 533 -7.72 -6.54 -17.83
N ASP A 534 -7.89 -5.73 -16.79
CA ASP A 534 -6.90 -5.45 -15.75
C ASP A 534 -7.04 -6.37 -14.51
N VAL A 535 -8.13 -7.13 -14.41
CA VAL A 535 -8.31 -8.22 -13.43
C VAL A 535 -7.58 -9.47 -13.93
N ALA A 536 -6.27 -9.36 -13.98
CA ALA A 536 -5.36 -10.43 -14.32
C ALA A 536 -4.35 -10.65 -13.18
N PRO A 537 -3.78 -11.85 -13.05
CA PRO A 537 -2.73 -12.09 -12.08
C PRO A 537 -1.52 -11.18 -12.36
N PRO A 538 -0.81 -10.77 -11.29
CA PRO A 538 0.30 -9.85 -11.40
C PRO A 538 1.51 -10.61 -11.97
N THR A 539 1.59 -10.57 -13.31
CA THR A 539 2.65 -11.04 -14.23
C THR A 539 2.17 -11.03 -15.69
N SER A 540 0.89 -10.70 -15.98
CA SER A 540 0.37 -10.65 -17.35
C SER A 540 0.60 -9.32 -18.10
N MET A 541 1.38 -8.38 -17.57
CA MET A 541 1.73 -7.12 -18.26
C MET A 541 3.05 -7.22 -19.03
N GLN A 542 3.25 -8.29 -19.78
CA GLN A 542 4.14 -8.28 -20.93
C GLN A 542 3.36 -8.81 -22.14
N THR A 543 3.49 -8.09 -23.26
CA THR A 543 2.80 -8.23 -24.56
C THR A 543 1.41 -7.59 -24.67
N LEU A 544 1.37 -6.26 -24.60
CA LEU A 544 0.57 -5.49 -25.56
C LEU A 544 1.56 -4.77 -26.47
N ASP A 545 1.91 -5.42 -27.58
CA ASP A 545 2.65 -4.81 -28.67
C ASP A 545 1.79 -3.70 -29.28
N ASP A 546 2.27 -2.45 -29.22
CA ASP A 546 1.77 -1.34 -30.03
C ASP A 546 2.35 -1.47 -31.45
N PRO A 547 1.53 -1.61 -32.51
CA PRO A 547 2.03 -1.87 -33.85
C PRO A 547 2.35 -0.58 -34.61
N HIS A 548 3.10 0.38 -34.06
CA HIS A 548 3.67 1.47 -34.87
C HIS A 548 4.95 2.03 -34.23
N ILE A 549 6.11 1.60 -34.74
CA ILE A 549 7.30 2.40 -35.06
C ILE A 549 8.33 1.45 -35.70
N LYS A 550 8.41 1.45 -37.03
CA LYS A 550 9.56 0.91 -37.76
C LYS A 550 10.63 2.00 -37.80
N VAL A 551 11.64 1.91 -36.94
CA VAL A 551 12.89 2.63 -37.17
C VAL A 551 13.74 1.77 -38.09
N ASN A 552 13.73 2.11 -39.38
CA ASN A 552 14.78 1.71 -40.30
C ASN A 552 16.08 2.39 -39.86
N THR A 553 17.10 1.62 -39.53
CA THR A 553 18.48 2.13 -39.54
C THR A 553 19.25 1.38 -40.61
N GLU A 554 19.45 2.10 -41.72
CA GLU A 554 20.20 1.63 -42.87
C GLU A 554 21.67 1.44 -42.52
N ARG A 555 22.16 0.32 -43.04
CA ARG A 555 23.54 -0.15 -43.11
C ARG A 555 24.37 0.80 -43.96
N ASN A 556 25.46 1.34 -43.42
CA ASN A 556 26.58 1.86 -44.22
C ASN A 556 27.88 1.09 -43.91
N LYS A 557 28.53 0.66 -44.98
CA LYS A 557 29.81 -0.07 -45.05
C LYS A 557 30.99 0.91 -45.08
N GLY A 558 32.15 0.47 -44.56
CA GLY A 558 33.49 0.99 -44.88
C GLY A 558 34.53 0.58 -43.82
N GLU A 559 35.27 -0.52 -44.05
CA GLU A 559 36.75 -0.56 -44.21
C GLU A 559 37.53 -0.72 -42.88
N THR A 560 37.88 -1.95 -42.48
CA THR A 560 39.18 -2.67 -42.64
C THR A 560 40.40 -2.04 -41.96
N GLU A 561 40.85 -2.62 -40.82
CA GLU A 561 42.25 -3.09 -40.67
C GLU A 561 42.48 -4.01 -39.43
N LYS A 562 43.04 -5.20 -39.71
CA LYS A 562 43.99 -6.07 -38.97
C LYS A 562 43.76 -6.55 -37.52
N ASP A 563 43.57 -7.88 -37.46
CA ASP A 563 43.85 -8.91 -36.44
C ASP A 563 45.30 -8.87 -35.85
N PRO A 564 45.74 -9.71 -34.86
CA PRO A 564 45.08 -10.93 -34.35
C PRO A 564 45.17 -11.28 -32.83
N THR A 565 44.34 -12.28 -32.47
CA THR A 565 44.54 -13.41 -31.52
C THR A 565 44.57 -13.19 -30.00
N PHE A 566 43.56 -13.72 -29.31
CA PHE A 566 43.76 -14.81 -28.34
C PHE A 566 42.44 -15.59 -28.10
N SER A 567 42.51 -16.92 -28.25
CA SER A 567 41.40 -17.84 -28.01
C SER A 567 41.39 -18.31 -26.56
N SER A 568 40.21 -18.47 -25.96
CA SER A 568 39.97 -19.61 -25.07
C SER A 568 38.47 -19.83 -24.85
N ASN A 569 37.99 -20.94 -25.38
CA ASN A 569 36.80 -21.65 -24.91
C ASN A 569 36.98 -22.01 -23.43
N LEU A 570 35.95 -21.83 -22.61
CA LEU A 570 35.81 -22.58 -21.36
C LEU A 570 34.36 -23.03 -21.17
N THR A 571 34.17 -24.32 -21.45
CA THR A 571 33.13 -25.20 -20.92
C THR A 571 33.23 -25.26 -19.39
N TYR A 572 32.14 -24.94 -18.68
CA TYR A 572 32.04 -25.19 -17.24
C TYR A 572 31.50 -26.60 -16.98
N VAL A 573 32.37 -27.46 -16.48
CA VAL A 573 32.05 -28.77 -15.89
C VAL A 573 31.76 -28.57 -14.40
N PHE A 574 30.63 -29.08 -13.94
CA PHE A 574 30.28 -29.18 -12.52
C PHE A 574 31.10 -30.31 -11.86
N SER A 575 31.88 -29.98 -10.85
CA SER A 575 32.37 -30.94 -9.86
C SER A 575 32.73 -30.22 -8.56
N GLY A 576 31.94 -30.44 -7.51
CA GLY A 576 32.20 -29.99 -6.14
C GLY A 576 31.79 -31.10 -5.15
N PRO A 577 32.52 -31.30 -4.05
CA PRO A 577 32.65 -32.60 -3.39
C PRO A 577 31.58 -32.87 -2.32
N GLU A 578 31.18 -34.14 -2.23
CA GLU A 578 30.54 -34.71 -1.05
C GLU A 578 31.49 -34.62 0.15
N LYS A 579 31.02 -34.03 1.27
CA LYS A 579 31.59 -34.25 2.60
C LYS A 579 30.48 -34.41 3.63
N SER A 580 30.35 -35.65 4.09
CA SER A 580 29.65 -36.10 5.29
C SER A 580 30.26 -35.51 6.57
N PHE A 581 29.45 -35.02 7.49
CA PHE A 581 29.86 -34.64 8.85
C PHE A 581 29.35 -35.64 9.90
N PRO A 582 30.16 -36.03 10.90
CA PRO A 582 29.79 -37.01 11.93
C PRO A 582 29.08 -36.37 13.13
N ILE A 583 28.13 -37.11 13.68
CA ILE A 583 27.42 -36.90 14.95
C ILE A 583 28.36 -37.37 16.08
N PRO A 584 28.84 -36.49 17.00
CA PRO A 584 28.29 -36.47 18.36
C PRO A 584 28.57 -35.16 19.16
N GLU A 585 27.68 -34.16 19.10
CA GLU A 585 27.67 -33.05 20.10
C GLU A 585 26.26 -32.66 20.59
N VAL A 586 25.22 -33.35 20.13
CA VAL A 586 23.81 -32.98 20.42
C VAL A 586 23.27 -33.63 21.72
N LEU A 587 24.02 -34.54 22.36
CA LEU A 587 23.55 -35.25 23.56
C LEU A 587 23.92 -34.60 24.91
N SER A 588 24.77 -33.57 24.93
CA SER A 588 25.15 -32.90 26.19
C SER A 588 24.26 -31.70 26.57
N ILE A 589 23.49 -31.13 25.63
CA ILE A 589 22.64 -29.96 25.89
C ILE A 589 21.25 -30.38 26.44
N VAL A 590 20.77 -31.58 26.09
CA VAL A 590 19.48 -32.10 26.57
C VAL A 590 19.54 -32.51 28.05
N ALA A 591 20.70 -32.96 28.55
CA ALA A 591 20.86 -33.38 29.94
C ALA A 591 20.86 -32.21 30.96
N VAL A 592 21.31 -31.01 30.55
CA VAL A 592 21.35 -29.83 31.43
C VAL A 592 19.96 -29.22 31.64
N PHE A 593 19.07 -29.31 30.64
CA PHE A 593 17.69 -28.80 30.74
C PHE A 593 16.79 -29.64 31.65
N PHE A 594 17.03 -30.95 31.78
CA PHE A 594 16.24 -31.81 32.65
C PHE A 594 16.60 -31.72 34.15
N LEU A 595 17.78 -31.20 34.48
CA LEU A 595 18.24 -31.08 35.88
C LEU A 595 17.89 -29.74 36.55
N LEU A 596 17.52 -28.70 35.78
CA LEU A 596 17.19 -27.36 36.33
C LEU A 596 15.67 -27.14 36.55
N PHE A 597 14.82 -28.01 36.01
CA PHE A 597 13.36 -27.90 36.16
C PHE A 597 12.82 -28.11 37.59
N PRO A 598 13.37 -29.02 38.43
CA PRO A 598 12.87 -29.22 39.79
C PRO A 598 13.17 -28.02 40.72
N THR A 599 14.28 -27.32 40.49
CA THR A 599 14.71 -26.20 41.33
C THR A 599 13.95 -24.90 41.07
N VAL A 600 13.54 -24.67 39.82
CA VAL A 600 12.72 -23.49 39.46
C VAL A 600 11.28 -23.64 39.96
N PHE A 601 10.73 -24.86 39.94
CA PHE A 601 9.36 -25.12 40.42
C PHE A 601 9.23 -24.98 41.96
N LEU A 602 10.29 -25.30 42.72
CA LEU A 602 10.31 -25.11 44.18
C LEU A 602 10.48 -23.64 44.61
N LEU A 603 11.17 -22.82 43.80
CA LEU A 603 11.29 -21.37 44.02
C LEU A 603 9.96 -20.65 43.73
N TYR A 604 9.27 -21.03 42.66
CA TYR A 604 7.98 -20.44 42.29
C TYR A 604 6.89 -20.74 43.33
N ARG A 605 6.87 -21.95 43.90
CA ARG A 605 5.89 -22.34 44.92
C ARG A 605 6.14 -21.68 46.28
N LYS A 606 7.38 -21.29 46.60
CA LYS A 606 7.70 -20.48 47.79
C LYS A 606 7.36 -19.00 47.61
N TYR A 607 7.46 -18.46 46.40
CA TYR A 607 7.10 -17.06 46.11
C TYR A 607 5.58 -16.85 46.11
N ALA A 608 4.81 -17.76 45.50
CA ALA A 608 3.34 -17.69 45.45
C ALA A 608 2.64 -17.90 46.80
N SER A 609 3.33 -18.49 47.80
CA SER A 609 2.79 -18.65 49.17
C SER A 609 3.07 -17.45 50.07
N ALA A 610 3.88 -16.48 49.65
CA ALA A 610 4.21 -15.28 50.43
C ALA A 610 3.33 -14.05 50.05
N GLU A 611 2.76 -14.02 48.84
CA GLU A 611 1.85 -12.95 48.41
C GLU A 611 0.41 -13.12 48.91
N SER A 612 -0.02 -14.33 49.27
CA SER A 612 -1.36 -14.57 49.84
C SER A 612 -1.48 -14.23 51.33
N SER A 613 -0.45 -13.63 51.95
CA SER A 613 -0.44 -13.20 53.36
C SER A 613 -0.26 -11.69 53.56
N LEU A 614 -0.39 -10.88 52.51
CA LEU A 614 -0.28 -9.41 52.58
C LEU A 614 -1.54 -8.66 52.11
N THR A 615 -2.65 -9.37 51.93
CA THR A 615 -3.99 -8.78 51.84
C THR A 615 -4.94 -9.53 52.77
N ALA A 616 -4.89 -9.15 54.04
CA ALA A 616 -5.92 -9.36 55.05
C ALA A 616 -6.00 -8.08 55.90
#